data_AF-A0AAT9REM4-F1
#
_entry.id   AF-A0AAT9REM4-F1
#
_cell.length_a   1.000
_cell.length_b   1.000
_cell.length_c   1.000
_cell.angle_alpha   90.00
_cell.angle_beta   90.00
_cell.angle_gamma   90.00
#
_symmetry.space_group_name_H-M   'P 1'
#
loop_
_entity.id
_entity.type
_entity.pdbx_description
1 polymer ?
#
loop_
_entity_poly.entity_id
_entity_poly.type
_entity_poly.pdbx_seq_one_letter_code
_entity_poly.pdbx_strand_id
1 'polypeptide(L)' 'MDAVDASQLPGLTNFALHLLRDRDAVTAGLTLHRSSGGTEGAVNRIKKIKRQLYGRAGFELLRKMILLQ' A
#
# COMPACT_ATOMS: atom_id res chain seq x y z
N MET A 1 -24.53 2.35 -1.03
CA MET A 1 -24.02 3.72 -0.84
C MET A 1 -24.93 4.50 0.08
N ASP A 2 -26.24 4.40 -0.11
CA ASP A 2 -27.28 5.04 0.72
C ASP A 2 -27.06 4.92 2.24
N ALA A 3 -26.71 3.75 2.76
CA ALA A 3 -26.42 3.57 4.20
C ALA A 3 -25.12 4.26 4.66
N VAL A 4 -24.11 4.32 3.78
CA VAL A 4 -22.84 5.02 4.04
C VAL A 4 -23.05 6.54 3.95
N ASP A 5 -23.81 7.00 2.98
CA ASP A 5 -24.16 8.41 2.81
C ASP A 5 -25.05 8.91 3.98
N ALA A 6 -25.98 8.07 4.45
CA ALA A 6 -26.80 8.34 5.63
C ALA A 6 -25.96 8.42 6.93
N SER A 7 -24.81 7.75 6.99
CA SER A 7 -23.94 7.79 8.17
C SER A 7 -23.27 9.16 8.39
N GLN A 8 -23.24 10.03 7.38
CA GLN A 8 -22.60 11.36 7.42
C GLN A 8 -21.14 11.32 7.92
N LEU A 9 -20.43 10.21 7.66
CA LEU A 9 -19.02 10.04 8.01
C LEU A 9 -18.17 10.20 6.75
N PRO A 10 -17.51 11.36 6.53
CA PRO A 10 -16.75 11.62 5.30
C PRO A 10 -15.65 10.58 5.03
N GLY A 11 -15.02 10.07 6.09
CA GLY A 11 -14.01 9.01 5.97
C GLY A 11 -14.58 7.69 5.44
N LEU A 12 -15.80 7.33 5.87
CA LEU A 12 -16.45 6.10 5.44
C LEU A 12 -17.00 6.21 4.01
N THR A 13 -17.58 7.37 3.66
CA THR A 13 -18.00 7.67 2.29
C THR A 13 -16.83 7.61 1.33
N ASN A 14 -15.70 8.27 1.66
CA ASN A 14 -14.51 8.22 0.84
C ASN A 14 -13.96 6.79 0.73
N PHE A 15 -13.89 6.04 1.83
CA PHE A 15 -13.44 4.64 1.77
C PHE A 15 -14.31 3.80 0.82
N ALA A 16 -15.63 3.87 0.95
CA ALA A 16 -16.55 3.13 0.10
C ALA A 16 -16.42 3.53 -1.38
N LEU A 17 -16.25 4.83 -1.68
CA LEU A 17 -16.05 5.31 -3.04
C LEU A 17 -14.76 4.77 -3.67
N HIS A 18 -13.65 4.78 -2.92
CA HIS A 18 -12.39 4.23 -3.40
C HIS A 18 -12.45 2.71 -3.56
N LEU A 19 -13.10 2.01 -2.64
CA LEU A 19 -13.29 0.57 -2.74
C LEU A 19 -14.12 0.18 -3.97
N LEU A 20 -15.16 0.94 -4.29
CA LEU A 20 -15.93 0.74 -5.52
C LEU A 20 -15.10 1.02 -6.77
N ARG A 21 -14.28 2.07 -6.75
CA ARG A 21 -13.36 2.39 -7.85
C ARG A 21 -12.36 1.26 -8.09
N ASP A 22 -11.87 0.64 -7.03
CA ASP A 22 -10.86 -0.43 -7.08
C ASP A 22 -11.49 -1.83 -7.15
N ARG A 23 -12.79 -1.94 -7.43
CA ARG A 23 -13.55 -3.21 -7.41
C ARG A 23 -12.89 -4.32 -8.23
N ASP A 24 -12.42 -4.01 -9.43
CA ASP A 24 -11.80 -5.00 -10.31
C ASP A 24 -10.48 -5.50 -9.74
N ALA A 25 -9.66 -4.60 -9.20
CA ALA A 25 -8.40 -4.95 -8.55
C ALA A 25 -8.62 -5.80 -7.29
N VAL A 26 -9.61 -5.46 -6.47
CA VAL A 26 -9.98 -6.23 -5.27
C VAL A 26 -10.51 -7.61 -5.66
N THR A 27 -11.38 -7.68 -6.67
CA THR A 27 -11.90 -8.95 -7.17
C THR A 27 -10.77 -9.84 -7.70
N ALA A 28 -9.87 -9.28 -8.50
CA ALA A 28 -8.69 -9.99 -8.99
C ALA A 28 -7.78 -10.48 -7.85
N GLY A 29 -7.55 -9.65 -6.83
CA GLY A 29 -6.75 -10.00 -5.65
C GLY A 29 -7.33 -11.14 -4.80
N LEU A 30 -8.65 -11.34 -4.85
CA LEU A 30 -9.34 -12.43 -4.13
C LEU A 30 -9.55 -13.70 -4.97
N THR A 31 -9.57 -13.58 -6.30
CA THR A 31 -9.92 -14.68 -7.22
C THR A 31 -8.72 -15.29 -7.93
N LEU A 32 -7.66 -14.51 -8.16
CA LEU A 32 -6.45 -14.99 -8.81
C LEU A 32 -5.48 -15.58 -7.78
N HIS A 33 -4.70 -16.56 -8.20
CA HIS A 33 -3.63 -17.16 -7.39
C HIS A 33 -2.37 -16.29 -7.28
N ARG A 34 -2.32 -15.17 -8.02
CA ARG A 34 -1.20 -14.23 -8.03
C ARG A 34 -1.45 -13.13 -7.01
N SER A 35 -0.41 -12.77 -6.26
CA SER A 35 -0.48 -11.69 -5.27
C SER A 35 0.64 -10.66 -5.46
N SER A 36 0.36 -9.42 -5.09
CA SER A 36 1.34 -8.33 -5.00
C SER A 36 2.22 -8.41 -3.75
N GLY A 37 1.98 -9.37 -2.86
CA GLY A 37 2.58 -9.43 -1.52
C GLY A 37 4.12 -9.45 -1.53
N GLY A 38 4.74 -10.12 -2.51
CA GLY A 38 6.20 -10.11 -2.66
C GLY A 38 6.74 -8.70 -2.98
N THR A 39 6.09 -7.99 -3.91
CA THR A 39 6.45 -6.63 -4.29
C THR A 39 6.18 -5.64 -3.16
N GLU A 40 5.04 -5.74 -2.49
CA GLU A 40 4.70 -4.92 -1.33
C GLU A 40 5.67 -5.14 -0.16
N GLY A 41 6.06 -6.40 0.09
CA GLY A 41 7.08 -6.76 1.07
C GLY A 41 8.43 -6.13 0.77
N ALA A 42 8.88 -6.17 -0.48
CA ALA A 42 10.11 -5.51 -0.92
C ALA A 42 10.04 -3.98 -0.70
N VAL A 43 8.94 -3.34 -1.11
CA VAL A 43 8.71 -1.91 -0.88
C VAL A 43 8.70 -1.58 0.61
N ASN A 44 8.09 -2.41 1.44
CA ASN A 44 8.04 -2.21 2.89
C ASN A 44 9.44 -2.34 3.52
N ARG A 45 10.26 -3.32 3.09
CA ARG A 45 11.67 -3.43 3.51
C ARG A 45 12.46 -2.17 3.17
N ILE A 46 12.31 -1.66 1.95
CA ILE A 46 12.98 -0.43 1.49
C ILE A 46 12.56 0.77 2.36
N LYS A 47 11.24 0.94 2.58
CA LYS A 47 10.70 2.00 3.45
C LYS A 47 11.24 1.88 4.87
N LYS A 48 11.32 0.67 5.42
CA LYS A 48 11.88 0.41 6.75
C LYS A 48 13.33 0.85 6.85
N ILE A 49 14.19 0.46 5.91
CA ILE A 49 15.61 0.86 5.88
C ILE A 49 15.74 2.38 5.79
N LYS A 50 14.98 3.03 4.89
CA LYS A 50 14.98 4.48 4.76
C LYS A 50 14.55 5.17 6.07
N ARG A 51 13.59 4.60 6.81
CA ARG A 51 13.13 5.11 8.11
C ARG A 51 14.14 4.90 9.23
N GLN A 52 14.87 3.77 9.22
CA GLN A 52 16.02 3.54 10.13
C GLN A 52 17.12 4.59 9.92
N LEU A 53 17.29 5.08 8.69
CA LEU A 53 18.24 6.13 8.34
C LEU A 53 17.63 7.55 8.49
N TYR A 54 16.51 7.68 9.21
CA TYR A 54 15.80 8.95 9.46
C TYR A 54 15.46 9.73 8.19
N GLY A 55 15.24 9.02 7.07
CA GLY A 55 14.93 9.63 5.77
C GLY A 55 16.12 10.32 5.09
N ARG A 56 17.32 10.30 5.68
CA ARG A 56 18.51 10.99 5.16
C ARG A 56 19.29 10.19 4.10
N ALA A 57 18.87 8.97 3.82
CA ALA A 57 19.49 8.14 2.81
C ALA A 57 19.04 8.52 1.39
N GLY A 58 20.00 8.99 0.59
CA GLY A 58 19.89 9.04 -0.87
C GLY A 58 19.94 7.65 -1.51
N PHE A 59 19.79 7.59 -2.83
CA PHE A 59 19.68 6.33 -3.58
C PHE A 59 20.89 5.40 -3.37
N GLU A 60 22.11 5.92 -3.49
CA GLU A 60 23.34 5.12 -3.36
C GLU A 60 23.48 4.45 -1.98
N LEU A 61 23.20 5.20 -0.92
CA LEU A 61 23.25 4.67 0.45
C LEU A 61 22.16 3.63 0.68
N LEU A 62 20.93 3.91 0.20
CA LEU A 62 19.81 2.98 0.32
C LEU A 62 20.09 1.68 -0.45
N ARG A 63 20.67 1.76 -1.65
CA ARG A 63 21.07 0.60 -2.45
C ARG A 63 22.13 -0.25 -1.73
N LYS A 64 23.17 0.38 -1.18
CA LYS A 64 24.21 -0.33 -0.39
C LYS A 64 23.58 -1.09 0.78
N MET A 65 22.70 -0.43 1.53
CA MET A 65 22.01 -1.06 2.67
C MET A 65 21.10 -2.23 2.24
N ILE A 66 20.41 -2.12 1.11
CA ILE A 66 19.53 -3.19 0.61
C ILE A 66 20.32 -4.43 0.19
N LEU A 67 21.48 -4.26 -0.44
CA LEU A 67 22.30 -5.33 -1.02
C LEU A 67 23.26 -6.00 -0.02
N LEU A 68 23.67 -5.27 1.03
CA LEU A 68 24.63 -5.75 2.02
C LEU A 68 23.99 -6.31 3.30
N GLN A 69 22.69 -6.08 3.51
CA GLN A 69 21.90 -6.64 4.62
C GLN A 69 21.17 -7.91 4.24
#